data_AF-A0A6U2JCA8-F1
#
_entry.id   AF-A0A6U2JCA8-F1
#
_cell.length_a   1.000
_cell.length_b   1.000
_cell.length_c   1.000
_cell.angle_alpha   90.00
_cell.angle_beta   90.00
_cell.angle_gamma   90.00
#
_symmetry.space_group_name_H-M   'P 1'
#
loop_
_entity.id
_entity.type
_entity.pdbx_description
1 polymer ?
#
loop_
_entity_poly.entity_id
_entity_poly.type
_entity_poly.pdbx_seq_one_letter_code
_entity_poly.pdbx_strand_id
1 'polypeptide(L)'
;MLVPEPLFGWLRSAGAVEDGDAVHADGGSYILSPGCIEAALSGKMVARALAGTLARKDSRKPNDGYAVLSQQEQAALGQVSVMSTRNKSAGGGASERIYVWNLLSPIMARIGVPLSADDKSLIVAGDEEVAMSVLEDLRQRLPASGSSRTSSSR
;
A
#
# COMPACT_ATOMS: atom_id res chain seq x y z
N MET A 1 2.72 -14.29 -4.97
CA MET A 1 2.76 -13.02 -5.74
C MET A 1 4.18 -12.68 -6.17
N LEU A 2 4.43 -12.64 -7.48
CA LEU A 2 5.67 -12.13 -8.08
C LEU A 2 5.52 -10.62 -8.28
N VAL A 3 6.47 -9.82 -7.79
CA VAL A 3 6.46 -8.37 -7.93
C VAL A 3 7.74 -7.87 -8.60
N PRO A 4 7.67 -6.87 -9.49
CA PRO A 4 8.85 -6.32 -10.15
C PRO A 4 9.69 -5.50 -9.16
N GLU A 5 11.02 -5.46 -9.35
CA GLU A 5 11.96 -4.74 -8.49
C GLU A 5 11.57 -3.27 -8.20
N PRO A 6 11.10 -2.46 -9.18
CA PRO A 6 10.64 -1.10 -8.90
C PRO A 6 9.49 -1.02 -7.89
N LEU A 7 8.56 -1.97 -7.94
CA LEU A 7 7.44 -2.03 -7.00
C LEU A 7 7.92 -2.46 -5.62
N PHE A 8 8.75 -3.50 -5.56
CA PHE A 8 9.34 -3.96 -4.29
C PHE A 8 10.16 -2.86 -3.60
N GLY A 9 11.01 -2.16 -4.35
CA GLY A 9 11.81 -1.05 -3.84
C GLY A 9 10.96 0.11 -3.31
N TRP A 10 9.86 0.44 -4.00
CA TRP A 10 8.91 1.45 -3.53
C TRP A 10 8.21 1.02 -2.24
N LEU A 11 7.68 -0.21 -2.19
CA LEU A 11 7.02 -0.76 -1.00
C LEU A 11 7.97 -0.75 0.21
N ARG A 12 9.25 -1.09 -0.01
CA ARG A 12 10.28 -1.03 1.03
C ARG A 12 10.52 0.40 1.51
N SER A 13 10.65 1.35 0.58
CA SER A 13 10.84 2.77 0.92
C SER A 13 9.69 3.35 1.75
N ALA A 14 8.47 2.86 1.48
CA ALA A 14 7.26 3.21 2.20
C ALA A 14 7.10 2.46 3.53
N GLY A 15 8.00 1.53 3.86
CA GLY A 15 7.91 0.71 5.08
C GLY A 15 6.75 -0.31 5.04
N ALA A 16 6.29 -0.68 3.85
CA ALA A 16 5.22 -1.67 3.67
C ALA A 16 5.75 -3.11 3.69
N VAL A 17 7.03 -3.31 3.32
CA VAL A 17 7.78 -4.58 3.32
C VAL A 17 9.20 -4.37 3.82
N GLU A 18 9.85 -5.44 4.30
CA GLU A 18 11.25 -5.50 4.73
C GLU A 18 12.09 -6.43 3.82
N ASP A 19 13.42 -6.43 3.94
CA ASP A 19 14.28 -7.26 3.08
C ASP A 19 14.06 -8.78 3.29
N GLY A 20 13.56 -9.19 4.46
CA GLY A 20 13.20 -10.58 4.75
C GLY A 20 11.83 -11.00 4.23
N ASP A 21 11.04 -10.07 3.68
CA ASP A 21 9.67 -10.31 3.26
C ASP A 21 9.55 -10.90 1.84
N ALA A 22 10.65 -10.99 1.10
CA ALA A 22 10.66 -11.55 -0.24
C ALA A 22 11.98 -12.22 -0.59
N VAL A 23 11.93 -13.14 -1.55
CA VAL A 23 13.12 -13.78 -2.13
C VAL A 23 13.32 -13.24 -3.54
N HIS A 24 14.56 -12.91 -3.88
CA HIS A 24 14.91 -12.47 -5.23
C HIS A 24 14.66 -13.62 -6.22
N ALA A 25 13.91 -13.34 -7.29
CA ALA A 25 13.71 -14.23 -8.42
C ALA A 25 14.56 -13.77 -9.61
N ASP A 26 14.82 -14.68 -10.54
CA ASP A 26 15.54 -14.34 -11.76
C ASP A 26 14.79 -13.26 -12.56
N GLY A 27 15.53 -12.35 -13.21
CA GLY A 27 14.94 -11.31 -14.07
C GLY A 27 14.47 -10.03 -13.38
N GLY A 28 15.04 -9.66 -12.22
CA GLY A 28 14.75 -8.36 -11.58
C GLY A 28 13.38 -8.30 -10.92
N SER A 29 12.96 -9.42 -10.32
CA SER A 29 11.67 -9.55 -9.63
C SER A 29 11.86 -10.20 -8.26
N TYR A 30 10.86 -10.06 -7.40
CA TYR A 30 10.83 -10.62 -6.06
C TYR A 30 9.58 -11.46 -5.85
N ILE A 31 9.72 -12.61 -5.19
CA ILE A 31 8.60 -13.44 -4.75
C ILE A 31 8.29 -13.07 -3.30
N LEU A 32 7.11 -12.50 -3.07
CA LEU A 32 6.69 -12.12 -1.72
C LEU A 32 6.40 -13.35 -0.85
N SER A 33 6.72 -13.23 0.43
CA SER A 33 6.37 -14.22 1.44
C SER A 33 4.84 -14.37 1.57
N PRO A 34 4.34 -15.53 2.04
CA PRO A 34 2.89 -15.71 2.27
C PRO A 34 2.27 -14.63 3.17
N GLY A 35 3.02 -14.14 4.17
CA GLY A 35 2.57 -13.06 5.04
C GLY A 35 2.39 -11.73 4.30
N CYS A 36 3.26 -11.44 3.34
CA CYS A 36 3.15 -10.25 2.49
C CYS A 36 2.04 -10.36 1.45
N ILE A 37 1.83 -11.54 0.87
CA ILE A 37 0.68 -11.79 -0.01
C ILE A 37 -0.63 -11.54 0.75
N GLU A 38 -0.76 -12.11 1.94
CA GLU A 38 -1.92 -11.89 2.80
C GLU A 38 -2.07 -10.41 3.21
N ALA A 39 -0.96 -9.71 3.47
CA ALA A 39 -0.99 -8.27 3.75
C ALA A 39 -1.46 -7.45 2.54
N ALA A 40 -1.12 -7.84 1.31
CA ALA A 40 -1.63 -7.21 0.10
C ALA A 40 -3.13 -7.46 -0.05
N LEU A 41 -3.58 -8.72 0.03
CA LEU A 41 -4.99 -9.10 -0.13
C LEU A 41 -5.91 -8.52 0.95
N SER A 42 -5.41 -8.36 2.17
CA SER A 42 -6.16 -7.74 3.27
C SER A 42 -6.14 -6.21 3.27
N GLY A 43 -5.44 -5.57 2.32
CA GLY A 43 -5.27 -4.11 2.25
C GLY A 43 -4.29 -3.52 3.27
N LYS A 44 -3.67 -4.36 4.12
CA LYS A 44 -2.71 -3.93 5.14
C LYS A 44 -1.44 -3.33 4.53
N MET A 45 -0.95 -3.95 3.45
CA MET A 45 0.22 -3.46 2.72
C MET A 45 -0.05 -2.08 2.12
N VAL A 46 -1.23 -1.89 1.54
CA VAL A 46 -1.68 -0.58 1.03
C VAL A 46 -1.76 0.44 2.16
N ALA A 47 -2.36 0.09 3.30
CA ALA A 47 -2.46 1.00 4.44
C ALA A 47 -1.08 1.44 4.97
N ARG A 48 -0.11 0.51 5.05
CA ARG A 48 1.27 0.82 5.43
C ARG A 48 1.95 1.72 4.40
N ALA A 49 1.80 1.40 3.12
CA ALA A 49 2.37 2.21 2.04
C ALA A 49 1.82 3.64 2.05
N LEU A 50 0.49 3.81 2.23
CA LEU A 50 -0.16 5.11 2.36
C LEU A 50 0.33 5.87 3.59
N ALA A 51 0.42 5.21 4.75
CA ALA A 51 0.94 5.84 5.95
C ALA A 51 2.39 6.27 5.79
N GLY A 52 3.27 5.40 5.27
CA GLY A 52 4.68 5.70 5.09
C GLY A 52 4.97 6.79 4.06
N THR A 53 4.20 6.84 2.98
CA THR A 53 4.36 7.86 1.93
C THR A 53 3.73 9.20 2.30
N LEU A 54 2.55 9.20 2.95
CA LEU A 54 1.80 10.43 3.22
C LEU A 54 2.07 11.04 4.60
N ALA A 55 2.49 10.25 5.60
CA ALA A 55 2.82 10.77 6.94
C ALA A 55 4.23 11.39 7.01
N ARG A 56 5.15 11.02 6.10
CA ARG A 56 6.54 11.51 6.08
C ARG A 56 6.71 12.91 5.47
N LYS A 57 5.64 13.68 5.26
CA LYS A 57 5.76 15.07 4.83
C LYS A 57 6.25 15.92 6.00
N ASP A 58 7.57 16.04 6.07
CA ASP A 58 8.28 17.05 6.85
C ASP A 58 7.60 18.41 6.70
N SER A 59 7.43 19.11 7.80
CA SER A 59 6.78 20.41 7.97
C SER A 59 7.43 21.58 7.19
N ARG A 60 8.24 21.29 6.15
CA ARG A 60 9.10 22.25 5.46
C ARG A 60 8.63 22.67 4.08
N LYS A 61 7.68 21.98 3.42
CA LYS A 61 7.13 22.40 2.12
C LYS A 61 5.65 22.04 1.95
N PRO A 62 4.70 22.96 2.21
CA PRO A 62 3.27 22.69 2.06
C PRO A 62 2.81 22.48 0.60
N ASN A 63 3.57 22.92 -0.41
CA ASN A 63 3.08 23.04 -1.80
C ASN A 63 3.30 21.85 -2.76
N ASP A 64 3.90 20.73 -2.33
CA ASP A 64 3.87 19.52 -3.17
C ASP A 64 2.47 18.90 -3.05
N GLY A 65 1.68 19.04 -4.12
CA GLY A 65 0.21 18.90 -4.22
C GLY A 65 -0.47 17.59 -3.81
N TYR A 66 0.14 16.81 -2.92
CA TYR A 66 -0.52 15.73 -2.19
C TYR A 66 -0.95 16.26 -0.81
N ALA A 67 -2.26 16.35 -0.61
CA ALA A 67 -2.84 16.80 0.64
C ALA A 67 -2.48 15.83 1.78
N VAL A 68 -2.01 16.40 2.89
CA VAL A 68 -1.79 15.72 4.17
C VAL A 68 -3.04 14.90 4.50
N LEU A 69 -2.85 13.68 5.01
CA LEU A 69 -3.97 12.83 5.43
C LEU A 69 -4.87 13.61 6.39
N SER A 70 -6.17 13.66 6.09
CA SER A 70 -7.14 14.25 7.01
C SER A 70 -7.18 13.45 8.32
N GLN A 71 -7.67 14.05 9.40
CA GLN A 71 -7.84 13.34 10.68
C GLN A 71 -8.66 12.05 10.52
N GLN A 72 -9.66 12.07 9.64
CA GLN A 72 -10.48 10.89 9.32
C GLN A 72 -9.69 9.82 8.57
N GLU A 73 -8.82 10.20 7.64
CA GLU A 73 -7.98 9.26 6.90
C GLU A 73 -6.89 8.66 7.79
N GLN A 74 -6.30 9.47 8.69
CA GLN A 74 -5.37 8.99 9.71
C GLN A 74 -6.04 7.99 10.65
N ALA A 75 -7.27 8.27 11.08
CA ALA A 75 -8.06 7.35 11.91
C ALA A 75 -8.39 6.06 11.16
N ALA A 76 -8.73 6.13 9.86
CA ALA A 76 -8.99 4.96 9.03
C ALA A 76 -7.74 4.07 8.90
N LEU A 77 -6.57 4.65 8.59
CA LEU A 77 -5.31 3.91 8.55
C LEU A 77 -4.94 3.33 9.92
N GLY A 78 -5.19 4.06 11.01
CA GLY A 78 -5.03 3.58 12.39
C GLY A 78 -5.92 2.37 12.71
N GLN A 79 -7.19 2.39 12.27
CA GLN A 79 -8.12 1.27 12.43
C GLN A 79 -7.63 0.02 11.69
N VAL A 80 -7.16 0.16 10.44
CA VAL A 80 -6.57 -0.96 9.69
C VAL A 80 -5.37 -1.55 10.44
N SER A 81 -4.50 -0.70 11.01
CA SER A 81 -3.36 -1.16 11.81
C SER A 81 -3.79 -1.92 13.07
N VAL A 82 -4.81 -1.45 13.79
CA VAL A 82 -5.29 -2.12 15.03
C VAL A 82 -5.96 -3.46 14.72
N MET A 83 -6.78 -3.53 13.68
CA MET A 83 -7.42 -4.77 13.23
C MET A 83 -6.37 -5.81 12.83
N SER A 84 -5.28 -5.37 12.21
CA SER A 84 -4.14 -6.20 11.85
C SER A 84 -3.46 -6.89 13.04
N THR A 85 -3.39 -6.22 14.19
CA THR A 85 -2.73 -6.73 15.40
C THR A 85 -3.63 -7.66 16.20
N ARG A 86 -4.96 -7.47 16.12
CA ARG A 86 -5.95 -8.26 16.87
C ARG A 86 -6.19 -9.63 16.24
N ASN A 87 -6.11 -9.74 14.91
CA ASN A 87 -6.28 -10.99 14.16
C ASN A 87 -4.93 -11.56 13.67
N LYS A 88 -4.13 -12.05 14.63
CA LYS A 88 -2.91 -12.83 14.34
C LYS A 88 -3.20 -14.23 13.79
N SER A 89 -4.44 -14.70 13.89
CA SER A 89 -4.88 -15.99 13.39
C SER A 89 -5.38 -15.83 11.96
N ALA A 90 -4.57 -16.29 11.00
CA ALA A 90 -4.93 -16.54 9.60
C ALA A 90 -5.90 -15.50 8.97
N GLY A 91 -5.32 -14.40 8.47
CA GLY A 91 -5.95 -13.52 7.48
C GLY A 91 -7.45 -13.30 7.66
N GLY A 92 -7.81 -12.31 8.48
CA GLY A 92 -9.18 -11.92 8.84
C GLY A 92 -10.24 -12.29 7.80
N GLY A 93 -11.38 -12.81 8.25
CA GLY A 93 -12.43 -13.34 7.36
C GLY A 93 -12.83 -12.35 6.27
N ALA A 94 -13.41 -12.83 5.17
CA ALA A 94 -13.75 -12.02 3.99
C ALA A 94 -14.46 -10.69 4.33
N SER A 95 -15.37 -10.70 5.32
CA SER A 95 -16.09 -9.52 5.83
C SER A 95 -15.18 -8.46 6.47
N GLU A 96 -14.06 -8.87 7.07
CA GLU A 96 -13.08 -7.96 7.64
C GLU A 96 -12.22 -7.33 6.54
N ARG A 97 -11.76 -8.15 5.57
CA ARG A 97 -10.96 -7.65 4.44
C ARG A 97 -11.76 -6.66 3.60
N ILE A 98 -13.03 -6.95 3.31
CA ILE A 98 -13.90 -6.03 2.56
C ILE A 98 -14.13 -4.73 3.35
N TYR A 99 -14.25 -4.80 4.67
CA TYR A 99 -14.33 -3.63 5.52
C TYR A 99 -13.06 -2.78 5.44
N VAL A 100 -11.87 -3.38 5.52
CA VAL A 100 -10.59 -2.67 5.35
C VAL A 100 -10.52 -2.00 3.98
N TRP A 101 -10.85 -2.70 2.91
CA TRP A 101 -10.85 -2.11 1.57
C TRP A 101 -11.87 -0.97 1.42
N ASN A 102 -13.01 -1.06 2.08
CA ASN A 102 -13.99 0.04 2.13
C ASN A 102 -13.46 1.25 2.92
N LEU A 103 -12.66 1.05 3.97
CA LEU A 103 -11.98 2.14 4.68
C LEU A 103 -10.91 2.82 3.81
N LEU A 104 -10.19 2.04 3.00
CA LEU A 104 -9.12 2.55 2.13
C LEU A 104 -9.64 3.21 0.85
N SER A 105 -10.79 2.76 0.33
CA SER A 105 -11.35 3.22 -0.95
C SER A 105 -11.43 4.75 -1.08
N PRO A 106 -11.92 5.53 -0.08
CA PRO A 106 -11.97 6.98 -0.18
C PRO A 106 -10.59 7.63 -0.30
N ILE A 107 -9.60 7.11 0.44
CA ILE A 107 -8.23 7.62 0.42
C ILE A 107 -7.61 7.37 -0.96
N MET A 108 -7.79 6.17 -1.49
CA MET A 108 -7.25 5.77 -2.79
C MET A 108 -7.91 6.54 -3.93
N ALA A 109 -9.23 6.73 -3.89
CA ALA A 109 -9.95 7.56 -4.85
C ALA A 109 -9.42 9.00 -4.88
N ARG A 110 -9.11 9.58 -3.71
CA ARG A 110 -8.51 10.93 -3.62
C ARG A 110 -7.12 11.00 -4.25
N ILE A 111 -6.35 9.91 -4.19
CA ILE A 111 -5.00 9.80 -4.78
C ILE A 111 -5.07 9.49 -6.29
N GLY A 112 -6.27 9.25 -6.83
CA GLY A 112 -6.49 8.94 -8.24
C GLY A 112 -6.39 7.45 -8.57
N VAL A 113 -6.57 6.57 -7.57
CA VAL A 113 -6.68 5.11 -7.71
C VAL A 113 -8.06 4.67 -7.20
N PRO A 114 -9.15 4.93 -7.95
CA PRO A 114 -10.48 4.46 -7.55
C PRO A 114 -10.55 2.92 -7.62
N LEU A 115 -11.18 2.32 -6.62
CA LEU A 115 -11.43 0.88 -6.55
C LEU A 115 -12.93 0.60 -6.69
N SER A 116 -13.29 -0.27 -7.64
CA SER A 116 -14.68 -0.72 -7.79
C SER A 116 -15.06 -1.73 -6.71
N ALA A 117 -16.36 -2.03 -6.60
CA ALA A 117 -16.83 -3.10 -5.71
C ALA A 117 -16.34 -4.49 -6.16
N ASP A 118 -16.19 -4.69 -7.47
CA ASP A 118 -15.74 -5.93 -8.06
C ASP A 118 -14.25 -6.16 -7.79
N ASP A 119 -13.41 -5.13 -7.97
CA ASP A 119 -11.96 -5.21 -7.65
C ASP A 119 -11.75 -5.64 -6.21
N LYS A 120 -12.48 -5.02 -5.27
CA LYS A 120 -12.40 -5.37 -3.85
C LYS A 120 -12.85 -6.81 -3.61
N SER A 121 -13.89 -7.26 -4.29
CA SER A 121 -14.40 -8.63 -4.15
C SER A 121 -13.40 -9.67 -4.68
N LEU A 122 -12.77 -9.39 -5.82
CA LEU A 122 -11.72 -10.23 -6.40
C LEU A 122 -10.50 -10.32 -5.48
N ILE A 123 -10.03 -9.19 -4.95
CA ILE A 123 -8.91 -9.16 -4.00
C ILE A 123 -9.26 -9.95 -2.73
N VAL A 124 -10.48 -9.79 -2.20
CA VAL A 124 -10.93 -10.53 -1.01
C VAL A 124 -11.05 -12.03 -1.29
N ALA A 125 -11.37 -12.42 -2.53
CA ALA A 125 -11.39 -13.81 -2.98
C ALA A 125 -9.99 -14.41 -3.21
N GLY A 126 -8.93 -13.59 -3.11
CA GLY A 126 -7.54 -14.03 -3.23
C GLY A 126 -6.90 -13.77 -4.60
N ASP A 127 -7.49 -12.90 -5.42
CA ASP A 127 -6.90 -12.52 -6.70
C ASP A 127 -5.65 -11.64 -6.50
N GLU A 128 -4.48 -12.27 -6.63
CA GLU A 128 -3.18 -11.62 -6.48
C GLU A 128 -2.86 -10.66 -7.64
N GLU A 129 -3.40 -10.89 -8.84
CA GLU A 129 -3.13 -10.05 -10.00
C GLU A 129 -3.81 -8.70 -9.85
N VAL A 130 -5.08 -8.69 -9.42
CA VAL A 130 -5.81 -7.46 -9.11
C VAL A 130 -5.14 -6.71 -7.96
N ALA A 131 -4.73 -7.41 -6.90
CA ALA A 131 -4.03 -6.79 -5.77
C ALA A 131 -2.69 -6.15 -6.20
N MET A 132 -1.94 -6.82 -7.08
CA MET A 132 -0.69 -6.30 -7.65
C MET A 132 -0.92 -5.06 -8.52
N SER A 133 -1.93 -5.09 -9.40
CA SER A 133 -2.30 -3.94 -10.23
C SER A 133 -2.59 -2.70 -9.37
N VAL A 134 -3.32 -2.88 -8.27
CA VAL A 134 -3.66 -1.80 -7.34
C VAL A 134 -2.42 -1.20 -6.66
N LEU A 135 -1.46 -2.05 -6.25
CA LEU A 135 -0.20 -1.60 -5.65
C LEU A 135 0.65 -0.82 -6.67
N GLU A 136 0.65 -1.26 -7.93
CA GLU A 136 1.37 -0.60 -9.02
C GLU A 136 0.75 0.77 -9.36
N ASP A 137 -0.59 0.85 -9.42
CA ASP A 137 -1.30 2.12 -9.61
C ASP A 137 -0.99 3.10 -8.47
N LEU A 138 -0.96 2.62 -7.23
CA LEU A 138 -0.57 3.44 -6.08
C LEU A 138 0.87 3.94 -6.21
N ARG A 139 1.81 3.08 -6.62
CA ARG A 139 3.21 3.46 -6.85
C ARG A 139 3.34 4.55 -7.92
N GLN A 140 2.55 4.47 -9.00
CA GLN A 140 2.58 5.48 -10.06
C GLN A 140 2.01 6.82 -9.62
N ARG A 141 1.08 6.83 -8.66
CA ARG A 141 0.43 8.04 -8.15
C ARG A 141 1.16 8.66 -6.96
N LEU A 142 1.92 7.89 -6.20
CA LEU A 142 2.59 8.35 -4.98
C LEU A 142 4.10 8.45 -5.18
N PRO A 143 4.74 9.51 -4.65
CA PRO A 143 6.19 9.62 -4.71
C PRO A 143 6.86 8.47 -3.93
N ALA A 144 8.05 8.06 -4.40
CA ALA A 144 8.91 7.21 -3.58
C ALA A 144 9.32 7.97 -2.31
N SER A 145 9.18 7.30 -1.16
CA SER A 145 9.59 7.84 0.13
C SER A 145 11.11 8.06 0.09
N GLY A 146 11.54 9.32 -0.04
CA GLY A 146 12.95 9.70 -0.10
C GLY A 146 13.46 10.21 -1.46
N SER A 147 12.62 10.36 -2.48
CA SER A 147 13.02 11.07 -3.70
C SER A 147 13.07 12.59 -3.47
N SER A 148 14.12 13.02 -2.77
CA SER A 148 14.68 14.35 -2.95
C SER A 148 14.93 14.49 -4.45
N ARG A 149 14.05 15.20 -5.17
CA ARG A 149 14.33 15.64 -6.54
C ARG A 149 15.73 16.26 -6.52
N THR A 150 16.69 15.58 -7.13
CA THR A 150 17.88 16.26 -7.63
C THR A 150 17.36 17.22 -8.68
N SER A 151 17.17 18.47 -8.25
CA SER A 151 16.93 19.59 -9.13
C SER A 151 18.03 19.57 -10.17
N SER A 152 17.64 19.31 -11.41
CA SER A 152 18.46 19.55 -12.59
C SER A 152 18.93 21.00 -12.52
N SER A 153 20.20 21.19 -12.19
CA SER A 153 20.89 22.46 -12.29
C SER A 153 21.55 22.49 -13.66
N ARG A 154 20.99 23.35 -14.51
CA ARG A 154 21.56 24.05 -15.68
C ARG A 154 22.85 23.51 -16.29
#